data_AF-A0A9D7VJH1-F1
#
_entry.id   AF-A0A9D7VJH1-F1
#
_cell.length_a   1.000
_cell.length_b   1.000
_cell.length_c   1.000
_cell.angle_alpha   90.00
_cell.angle_beta   90.00
_cell.angle_gamma   90.00
#
_symmetry.space_group_name_H-M   'P 1'
#
loop_
_entity.id
_entity.type
_entity.pdbx_description
1 polymer ?
#
loop_
_entity_poly.entity_id
_entity_poly.type
_entity_poly.pdbx_seq_one_letter_code
_entity_poly.pdbx_strand_id
1 'polypeptide(L)' 'MKFDELDSRMRVFETSHDFCVLPGLYIVARLDGRTFTRLTKEVHQFESPYDIKFRDMMLTT' A
#
# COMPACT_ATOMS: atom_id res chain seq x y z
N MET A 1 -11.88 14.24 31.93
CA MET A 1 -11.66 12.93 31.28
C MET A 1 -10.18 12.59 31.43
N LYS A 2 -9.82 11.41 31.94
CA LYS A 2 -8.40 11.02 32.08
C LYS A 2 -7.93 10.44 30.75
N PHE A 3 -7.27 11.25 29.93
CA PHE A 3 -6.86 10.88 28.58
C PHE A 3 -5.96 9.64 28.57
N ASP A 4 -4.98 9.58 29.48
CA ASP A 4 -4.02 8.48 29.55
C ASP A 4 -4.66 7.12 29.83
N GLU A 5 -5.75 7.11 30.61
CA GLU A 5 -6.51 5.90 30.91
C GLU A 5 -7.30 5.41 29.70
N LEU A 6 -7.85 6.34 28.91
CA LEU A 6 -8.51 6.01 27.66
C LEU A 6 -7.50 5.52 26.61
N ASP A 7 -6.39 6.24 26.41
CA ASP A 7 -5.33 5.87 25.47
C ASP A 7 -4.85 4.45 25.74
N SER A 8 -4.46 4.17 26.99
CA SER A 8 -3.99 2.84 27.41
C SER A 8 -4.99 1.72 27.09
N ARG A 9 -6.30 1.99 27.27
CA ARG A 9 -7.35 1.00 26.98
C ARG A 9 -7.59 0.82 25.49
N MET A 10 -7.35 1.84 24.66
CA MET A 10 -7.61 1.80 23.22
C MET A 10 -6.45 1.17 22.43
N ARG A 11 -5.20 1.21 22.94
CA ARG A 11 -4.02 0.65 22.25
C ARG A 11 -4.16 -0.80 21.78
N VAL A 12 -4.86 -1.65 22.55
CA VAL A 12 -5.05 -3.06 22.18
C VAL A 12 -5.82 -3.23 20.86
N PHE A 13 -6.65 -2.27 20.48
CA PHE A 13 -7.43 -2.34 19.24
C PHE A 13 -6.62 -1.95 18.00
N GLU A 14 -5.54 -1.19 18.17
CA GLU A 14 -4.64 -0.79 17.07
C GLU A 14 -4.01 -2.01 16.39
N THR A 15 -3.61 -3.01 17.19
CA THR A 15 -2.91 -4.21 16.71
C THR A 15 -3.80 -5.46 16.72
N SER A 16 -5.09 -5.31 17.02
CA SER A 16 -6.04 -6.44 17.19
C SER A 16 -6.19 -7.34 15.96
N HIS A 17 -5.90 -6.79 14.77
CA HIS A 17 -6.01 -7.48 13.48
C HIS A 17 -4.66 -7.58 12.77
N ASP A 18 -3.55 -7.41 13.49
CA ASP A 18 -2.23 -7.51 12.89
C ASP A 18 -1.91 -8.97 12.55
N PHE A 19 -1.54 -9.18 11.29
CA PHE A 19 -0.99 -10.45 10.83
C PHE A 19 0.52 -10.29 10.70
N CYS A 20 1.27 -11.17 11.35
CA CYS A 20 2.73 -11.23 11.24
C CYS A 20 3.15 -12.38 10.32
N VAL A 21 4.25 -12.19 9.61
CA VAL A 21 4.90 -13.29 8.88
C VAL A 21 5.78 -14.08 9.84
N LEU A 22 5.71 -15.40 9.74
CA LEU A 22 6.47 -16.29 10.60
C LEU A 22 7.99 -16.15 10.36
N PRO A 23 8.82 -16.19 11.42
CA PRO A 23 10.26 -16.22 11.28
C PRO A 23 10.73 -17.42 10.45
N GLY A 24 11.81 -17.24 9.68
CA GLY A 24 12.42 -18.31 8.88
C GLY A 24 11.73 -18.60 7.54
N LEU A 25 10.68 -17.84 7.18
CA LEU A 25 10.02 -17.94 5.89
C LEU A 25 10.37 -16.76 4.98
N TYR A 26 10.40 -16.99 3.68
CA TYR A 26 10.47 -15.91 2.69
C TYR A 26 9.06 -15.32 2.48
N ILE A 27 8.97 -14.00 2.56
CA ILE A 27 7.76 -13.24 2.23
C ILE A 27 7.86 -12.68 0.81
N VAL A 28 6.74 -12.66 0.11
CA VAL A 28 6.58 -11.92 -1.16
C VAL A 28 5.51 -10.86 -0.96
N ALA A 29 5.87 -9.58 -1.10
CA ALA A 29 4.93 -8.48 -1.14
C ALA A 29 4.64 -8.11 -2.59
N ARG A 30 3.35 -8.12 -2.99
CA ARG A 30 2.92 -7.64 -4.31
C ARG A 30 2.20 -6.31 -4.15
N LEU A 31 2.72 -5.29 -4.81
CA LEU A 31 2.08 -3.99 -4.94
C LEU A 31 1.36 -3.93 -6.29
N ASP A 32 0.07 -3.64 -6.26
CA ASP A 32 -0.76 -3.48 -7.45
C ASP A 32 -1.55 -2.18 -7.28
N GLY A 33 -1.51 -1.30 -8.28
CA GLY A 33 -2.16 -0.01 -8.14
C GLY A 33 -3.65 -0.08 -8.39
N ARG A 34 -4.40 0.51 -7.46
CA ARG A 34 -5.84 0.53 -7.49
C ARG A 34 -6.36 1.38 -8.64
N THR A 35 -7.29 0.82 -9.44
CA THR A 35 -7.98 1.55 -10.53
C THR A 35 -7.01 2.10 -11.59
N PHE A 36 -5.91 1.38 -11.85
CA PHE A 36 -4.89 1.80 -12.81
C PHE A 36 -5.43 2.05 -14.23
N THR A 37 -6.44 1.28 -14.68
CA THR A 37 -7.07 1.48 -15.99
C THR A 37 -7.56 2.92 -16.20
N ARG A 38 -8.21 3.51 -15.18
CA ARG A 38 -8.67 4.91 -15.25
C ARG A 38 -7.49 5.86 -15.29
N LEU A 39 -6.50 5.62 -14.43
CA LEU A 39 -5.31 6.45 -14.34
C LEU A 39 -4.56 6.51 -15.68
N THR A 40 -4.35 5.37 -16.33
CA THR A 40 -3.52 5.27 -17.53
C THR A 40 -4.26 5.54 -18.84
N LYS A 41 -5.59 5.42 -18.88
CA LYS A 41 -6.38 5.61 -20.12
C LYS A 41 -7.21 6.89 -20.13
N GLU A 42 -7.67 7.35 -18.97
CA GLU A 42 -8.62 8.47 -18.89
C GLU A 42 -8.00 9.73 -18.26
N VAL A 43 -7.19 9.55 -17.21
CA VAL A 43 -6.62 10.69 -16.46
C VAL A 43 -5.34 11.19 -17.12
N HIS A 44 -4.43 10.28 -17.47
CA HIS A 44 -3.16 10.59 -18.12
C HIS A 44 -3.13 10.03 -19.54
N GLN A 45 -2.49 10.76 -20.45
CA GLN A 45 -2.32 10.36 -21.84
C GLN A 45 -0.97 9.65 -22.03
N PHE A 46 -0.81 8.49 -21.40
CA PHE A 46 0.40 7.69 -21.59
C PHE A 46 0.43 7.04 -22.99
N GLU A 47 1.64 6.79 -23.48
CA GLU A 47 1.85 6.08 -24.73
C GLU A 47 1.42 4.61 -24.61
N SER A 48 0.65 4.14 -25.59
CA SER A 48 0.24 2.75 -25.70
C SER A 48 1.10 2.03 -26.75
N PRO A 49 1.47 0.74 -26.55
CA PRO A 49 1.14 -0.11 -25.40
C PRO A 49 2.10 0.03 -24.21
N TYR A 50 3.25 0.69 -24.38
CA TYR A 50 4.27 0.85 -23.35
C TYR A 50 4.76 2.30 -23.30
N ASP A 51 4.65 2.92 -22.13
CA ASP A 51 5.15 4.26 -21.88
C ASP A 51 6.42 4.19 -21.03
N ILE A 52 7.53 4.73 -21.57
CA ILE A 52 8.84 4.70 -20.91
C ILE A 52 8.84 5.53 -19.62
N LYS A 53 8.15 6.67 -19.60
CA LYS A 53 8.10 7.52 -18.41
C LYS A 53 7.31 6.84 -17.31
N PHE A 54 6.20 6.19 -17.66
CA PHE A 54 5.42 5.41 -16.70
C PHE A 54 6.23 4.25 -16.11
N ARG A 55 6.98 3.52 -16.94
CA ARG A 55 7.93 2.49 -16.47
C ARG A 55 8.94 3.08 -15.48
N ASP A 56 9.56 4.21 -15.81
CA ASP A 56 10.59 4.82 -14.98
C ASP A 56 10.03 5.31 -13.63
N MET A 57 8.78 5.79 -13.61
CA MET A 57 8.07 6.11 -12.35
C MET A 57 7.90 4.86 -11.48
N MET A 58 7.50 3.72 -12.06
CA MET A 58 7.31 2.46 -11.33
C MET A 58 8.64 1.88 -10.81
N LEU A 59 9.76 2.09 -11.53
CA LEU A 59 11.09 1.66 -11.09
C LEU A 59 11.69 2.55 -10.00
N THR A 60 11.27 3.81 -9.92
CA THR A 60 11.77 4.77 -8.92
C THR A 60 11.00 4.69 -7.59
N THR A 61 9.94 3.88 -7.54
CA THR A 61 9.12 3.64 -6.34
C THR A 61 9.74 2.56 -5.47
#